data_AF-A0A255GEQ4-F1
#
_entry.id   AF-A0A255GEQ4-F1
#
_cell.length_a   1.000
_cell.length_b   1.000
_cell.length_c   1.000
_cell.angle_alpha   90.00
_cell.angle_beta   90.00
_cell.angle_gamma   90.00
#
_symmetry.space_group_name_H-M   'P 1'
#
loop_
_entity.id
_entity.type
_entity.pdbx_description
1 polymer ?
#
loop_
_entity_poly.entity_id
_entity_poly.type
_entity_poly.pdbx_seq_one_letter_code
_entity_poly.pdbx_strand_id
1 'polypeptide(L)'
;MTGGTMKPRPTEHHRMFLTCYADTLRYGWHHVDLFVHDRHGREVNWVHWGVEADGPDAADRSIAKVEPELQRTSDWRHAVSPAGVDYWTAEARWRDDHVA
;
A
#
# COMPACT_ATOMS: atom_id res chain seq x y z
N MET A 1 -29.28 2.33 17.63
CA MET A 1 -28.28 1.52 16.92
C MET A 1 -27.08 2.41 16.63
N THR A 2 -26.13 2.48 17.55
CA THR A 2 -24.88 3.22 17.38
C THR A 2 -23.84 2.26 16.81
N GLY A 3 -23.45 2.48 15.55
CA GLY A 3 -22.42 1.69 14.88
C GLY A 3 -21.11 1.76 15.67
N GLY A 4 -20.61 0.60 16.10
CA GLY A 4 -19.32 0.49 16.78
C GLY A 4 -18.22 1.04 15.87
N THR A 5 -17.54 2.08 16.35
CA THR A 5 -16.43 2.72 15.64
C THR A 5 -15.29 1.71 15.53
N MET A 6 -15.04 1.19 14.34
CA MET A 6 -13.91 0.29 14.10
C MET A 6 -12.62 1.07 14.41
N LYS A 7 -11.88 0.64 15.43
CA LYS A 7 -10.48 1.06 15.64
C LYS A 7 -9.57 -0.08 15.18
N PRO A 8 -8.90 0.01 14.00
CA PRO A 8 -7.89 -0.98 13.67
C PRO A 8 -6.60 -0.37 13.10
N ARG A 9 -6.27 0.90 13.41
CA ARG A 9 -4.94 1.42 13.04
C ARG A 9 -3.90 0.72 13.92
N PRO A 10 -2.88 0.04 13.34
CA PRO A 10 -1.77 -0.49 14.12
C PRO A 10 -1.14 0.65 14.93
N THR A 11 -0.98 0.47 16.24
CA THR A 11 -0.38 1.49 17.12
C THR A 11 1.14 1.40 17.17
N GLU A 12 1.71 0.31 16.64
CA GLU A 12 3.16 0.11 16.49
C GLU A 12 3.49 -0.23 15.03
N HIS A 13 3.60 0.77 14.16
CA HIS A 13 4.20 0.63 12.84
C HIS A 13 5.54 1.37 12.81
N HIS A 14 6.55 0.74 12.22
CA HIS A 14 7.88 1.32 12.05
C HIS A 14 8.19 1.58 10.57
N ARG A 15 7.68 0.72 9.67
CA ARG A 15 7.90 0.86 8.23
C ARG A 15 6.67 0.43 7.47
N MET A 16 6.36 1.16 6.41
CA MET A 16 5.26 0.86 5.51
C MET A 16 5.73 1.00 4.08
N PHE A 17 5.35 0.08 3.22
CA PHE A 17 5.57 0.24 1.79
C PHE A 17 4.38 -0.22 0.98
N LEU A 18 4.12 0.54 -0.08
CA LEU A 18 3.16 0.22 -1.11
C LEU A 18 3.80 -0.69 -2.15
N THR A 19 3.03 -1.63 -2.69
CA THR A 19 3.41 -2.45 -3.84
C THR A 19 2.28 -2.49 -4.86
N CYS A 20 2.59 -2.29 -6.13
CA CYS A 20 1.65 -2.54 -7.23
C CYS A 20 2.33 -3.34 -8.35
N TYR A 21 1.53 -3.98 -9.19
CA TYR A 21 2.00 -4.92 -10.21
C TYR A 21 1.49 -4.52 -11.59
N ALA A 22 2.16 -5.02 -12.63
CA ALA A 22 1.61 -5.10 -13.97
C ALA A 22 0.96 -6.48 -14.16
N ASP A 23 -0.25 -6.52 -14.71
CA ASP A 23 -0.96 -7.76 -15.01
C ASP A 23 -0.45 -8.42 -16.30
N THR A 24 0.83 -8.76 -16.29
CA THR A 24 1.53 -9.43 -17.41
C THR A 24 0.97 -10.83 -17.68
N LEU A 25 0.35 -11.46 -16.68
CA LEU A 25 -0.27 -12.78 -16.76
C LEU A 25 -1.76 -12.73 -17.16
N ARG A 26 -2.33 -11.54 -17.35
CA ARG A 26 -3.71 -11.30 -17.83
C ARG A 26 -4.79 -11.91 -16.94
N TYR A 27 -4.59 -11.86 -15.62
CA TYR A 27 -5.59 -12.29 -14.64
C TYR A 27 -6.69 -11.23 -14.41
N GLY A 28 -6.49 -10.01 -14.90
CA GLY A 28 -7.37 -8.86 -14.73
C GLY A 28 -7.28 -8.24 -13.33
N TRP A 29 -6.20 -8.50 -12.60
CA TRP A 29 -6.07 -8.12 -11.19
C TRP A 29 -5.26 -6.84 -11.01
N HIS A 30 -5.94 -5.70 -11.10
CA HIS A 30 -5.36 -4.39 -10.84
C HIS A 30 -5.47 -4.07 -9.35
N HIS A 31 -4.34 -4.07 -8.64
CA HIS A 31 -4.33 -3.81 -7.21
C HIS A 31 -3.07 -3.11 -6.73
N VAL A 32 -3.20 -2.54 -5.52
CA VAL A 32 -2.09 -2.01 -4.73
C VAL A 32 -2.22 -2.53 -3.31
N ASP A 33 -1.10 -2.97 -2.76
CA ASP A 33 -0.98 -3.49 -1.41
C ASP A 33 -0.17 -2.52 -0.54
N LEU A 34 -0.61 -2.29 0.70
CA LEU A 34 0.18 -1.66 1.74
C LEU A 34 0.61 -2.72 2.75
N PHE A 35 1.91 -2.89 2.91
CA PHE A 35 2.49 -3.75 3.94
C PHE A 35 2.97 -2.91 5.11
N VAL A 36 2.55 -3.28 6.32
CA VAL A 36 2.91 -2.58 7.57
C VAL A 36 3.81 -3.48 8.41
N HIS A 37 4.96 -2.96 8.79
CA HIS A 37 5.97 -3.68 9.56
C HIS A 37 6.23 -3.03 10.92
N ASP A 38 6.47 -3.86 11.92
CA ASP A 38 6.93 -3.42 13.25
C ASP A 38 8.43 -3.07 13.26
N ARG A 39 8.93 -2.61 14.42
CA ARG A 39 10.35 -2.27 14.63
C ARG A 39 11.33 -3.44 14.45
N HIS A 40 10.83 -4.68 14.48
CA HIS A 40 11.62 -5.89 14.27
C HIS A 40 11.55 -6.38 12.82
N GLY A 41 10.88 -5.63 11.93
CA GLY A 41 10.72 -5.99 10.52
C GLY A 41 9.73 -7.13 10.31
N ARG A 42 8.81 -7.38 11.25
CA ARG A 42 7.72 -8.35 11.08
C ARG A 42 6.55 -7.66 10.42
N GLU A 43 5.96 -8.28 9.41
CA GLU A 43 4.68 -7.82 8.87
C GLU A 43 3.59 -8.01 9.94
N VAL A 44 2.94 -6.91 10.30
CA VAL A 44 1.91 -6.87 11.35
C VAL A 44 0.55 -6.48 10.81
N ASN A 45 0.50 -5.94 9.58
CA ASN A 45 -0.76 -5.66 8.90
C ASN A 45 -0.54 -5.61 7.37
N TRP A 46 -1.62 -5.86 6.65
CA TRP A 46 -1.69 -5.77 5.19
C TRP A 46 -3.05 -5.21 4.78
N VAL A 47 -3.02 -4.24 3.87
CA VAL A 47 -4.23 -3.68 3.26
C VAL A 47 -4.14 -3.85 1.75
N HIS A 48 -5.23 -4.29 1.15
CA HIS A 48 -5.34 -4.56 -0.28
C HIS A 48 -6.45 -3.71 -0.88
N TRP A 49 -6.13 -2.97 -1.94
CA TRP A 49 -7.12 -2.20 -2.69
C TRP A 49 -7.10 -2.56 -4.17
N GLY A 50 -8.29 -2.73 -4.74
CA GLY A 50 -8.46 -2.73 -6.19
C GLY A 50 -8.24 -1.33 -6.76
N VAL A 51 -7.55 -1.25 -7.90
CA VAL A 51 -7.26 0.02 -8.60
C VAL A 51 -7.79 0.01 -10.02
N GLU A 52 -7.85 1.18 -10.64
CA GLU A 52 -8.49 1.34 -11.97
C GLU A 52 -7.65 0.76 -13.12
N ALA A 53 -6.32 0.65 -12.94
CA ALA A 53 -5.38 0.11 -13.92
C ALA A 53 -4.05 -0.28 -13.25
N ASP A 54 -3.17 -0.93 -13.99
CA ASP A 54 -1.84 -1.32 -13.51
C ASP A 54 -0.88 -0.14 -13.28
N GLY A 55 0.12 -0.41 -12.46
CA GLY A 55 1.31 0.43 -12.34
C GLY A 55 1.17 1.63 -11.39
N PRO A 56 2.27 2.40 -11.24
CA PRO A 56 2.44 3.39 -10.18
C PRO A 56 1.45 4.56 -10.28
N ASP A 57 1.19 5.07 -11.48
CA ASP A 57 0.33 6.24 -11.67
C ASP A 57 -1.13 5.93 -11.33
N ALA A 58 -1.61 4.73 -11.68
CA ALA A 58 -2.95 4.29 -11.35
C ALA A 58 -3.10 4.01 -9.86
N ALA A 59 -2.09 3.36 -9.25
CA ALA A 59 -2.03 3.15 -7.81
C ALA A 59 -2.09 4.49 -7.04
N ASP A 60 -1.27 5.48 -7.39
CA ASP A 60 -1.25 6.79 -6.72
C ASP A 60 -2.62 7.50 -6.84
N ARG A 61 -3.25 7.48 -8.03
CA ARG A 61 -4.59 8.08 -8.22
C ARG A 61 -5.68 7.37 -7.41
N SER A 62 -5.65 6.04 -7.34
CA SER A 62 -6.65 5.27 -6.59
C SER A 62 -6.47 5.45 -5.08
N ILE A 63 -5.24 5.37 -4.58
CA ILE A 63 -4.94 5.58 -3.15
C ILE A 63 -5.32 6.99 -2.71
N ALA A 64 -5.00 8.02 -3.50
CA ALA A 64 -5.36 9.40 -3.15
C ALA A 64 -6.88 9.61 -2.95
N LYS A 65 -7.73 8.78 -3.58
CA LYS A 65 -9.19 8.80 -3.40
C LYS A 65 -9.63 7.97 -2.19
N VAL A 66 -9.05 6.79 -2.01
CA VAL A 66 -9.51 5.80 -1.02
C VAL A 66 -8.92 6.04 0.37
N GLU A 67 -7.65 6.43 0.44
CA GLU A 67 -6.91 6.67 1.67
C GLU A 67 -6.13 8.00 1.56
N PRO A 68 -6.81 9.16 1.65
CA PRO A 68 -6.19 10.47 1.40
C PRO A 68 -5.10 10.86 2.42
N GLU A 69 -5.08 10.22 3.58
CA GLU A 69 -4.07 10.43 4.63
C GLU A 69 -2.79 9.62 4.39
N LEU A 70 -2.83 8.60 3.53
CA LEU A 70 -1.65 7.82 3.16
C LEU A 70 -0.87 8.56 2.09
N GLN A 71 0.43 8.75 2.32
CA GLN A 71 1.33 9.35 1.37
C GLN A 71 2.59 8.54 1.19
N ARG A 72 3.03 8.46 -0.06
CA ARG A 72 4.33 7.91 -0.44
C ARG A 72 5.44 8.86 0.04
N THR A 73 6.55 8.32 0.51
CA THR A 73 7.71 9.07 1.05
C THR A 73 9.01 8.82 0.28
N SER A 74 9.05 7.80 -0.56
CA SER A 74 10.09 7.57 -1.56
C SER A 74 9.51 7.65 -2.96
N ASP A 75 10.35 7.58 -4.00
CA ASP A 75 9.91 7.26 -5.36
C ASP A 75 9.52 5.78 -5.51
N TRP A 76 8.75 5.46 -6.54
CA TRP A 76 8.45 4.09 -6.94
C TRP A 76 9.71 3.44 -7.50
N ARG A 77 10.05 2.27 -6.97
CA ARG A 77 11.18 1.44 -7.42
C ARG A 77 10.65 0.25 -8.18
N HIS A 78 10.99 0.20 -9.46
CA HIS A 78 10.64 -0.90 -10.36
C HIS A 78 11.55 -2.11 -10.12
N ALA A 79 10.95 -3.30 -10.24
CA ALA A 79 11.64 -4.58 -10.25
C ALA A 79 10.82 -5.61 -11.04
N VAL A 80 11.43 -6.74 -11.35
CA VAL A 80 10.80 -7.85 -12.07
C VAL A 80 10.88 -9.09 -11.19
N SER A 81 9.73 -9.75 -10.98
CA SER A 81 9.65 -10.96 -10.16
C SER A 81 10.34 -12.15 -10.85
N PRO A 82 10.65 -13.24 -10.12
CA PRO A 82 11.17 -14.47 -10.73
C PRO A 82 10.26 -15.06 -11.82
N ALA A 83 8.97 -14.74 -11.79
CA ALA A 83 7.98 -15.14 -12.79
C ALA A 83 7.88 -14.18 -13.99
N GLY A 84 8.70 -13.12 -14.05
CA GLY A 84 8.69 -12.14 -15.12
C GLY A 84 7.63 -11.04 -14.96
N VAL A 85 7.04 -10.89 -13.77
CA VAL A 85 6.01 -9.87 -13.51
C VAL A 85 6.67 -8.58 -13.06
N ASP A 86 6.41 -7.48 -13.78
CA ASP A 86 6.81 -6.13 -13.35
C ASP A 86 6.05 -5.71 -12.09
N TYR A 87 6.77 -5.17 -11.12
CA TYR A 87 6.20 -4.61 -9.90
C TYR A 87 6.96 -3.36 -9.45
N TRP A 88 6.27 -2.52 -8.69
CA TRP A 88 6.82 -1.30 -8.12
C TRP A 88 6.60 -1.29 -6.63
N THR A 89 7.60 -0.80 -5.90
CA THR A 89 7.52 -0.61 -4.44
C THR A 89 7.85 0.82 -4.06
N ALA A 90 7.24 1.34 -3.01
CA ALA A 90 7.60 2.65 -2.46
C ALA A 90 7.31 2.73 -0.98
N GLU A 91 8.16 3.43 -0.22
CA GLU A 91 7.88 3.73 1.18
C GLU A 91 6.67 4.66 1.28
N ALA A 92 5.89 4.50 2.36
CA ALA A 92 4.73 5.32 2.64
C ALA A 92 4.60 5.61 4.15
N ARG A 93 3.74 6.56 4.49
CA ARG A 93 3.32 6.85 5.87
C ARG A 93 1.93 7.45 5.88
N TRP A 94 1.22 7.35 7.00
CA TRP A 94 0.05 8.19 7.23
C TRP A 94 0.48 9.60 7.68
N ARG A 95 -0.24 10.63 7.24
CA ARG A 95 0.09 12.03 7.54
C ARG A 95 -0.02 12.36 9.04
N ASP A 96 -0.83 11.62 9.78
CA ASP A 96 -1.14 11.86 11.20
C ASP A 96 -0.16 11.21 12.19
N ASP A 97 0.99 10.70 11.74
CA ASP A 97 2.01 10.08 12.61
C ASP A 97 2.76 11.08 13.53
N HIS A 98 2.16 12.24 13.84
CA HIS A 98 2.63 13.23 14.81
C HIS A 98 1.51 13.64 15.79
N VAL A 99 1.02 12.73 16.66
CA VAL A 99 0.56 13.11 18.01
C VAL A 99 0.66 11.92 18.97
N ALA A 100 1.74 11.88 19.75
CA ALA A 100 1.75 11.50 21.17
C ALA A 100 3.05 12.00 21.80
#